data_AF-A0A962W9T5-F1
#
_entry.id   AF-A0A962W9T5-F1
#
_cell.length_a   1.000
_cell.length_b   1.000
_cell.length_c   1.000
_cell.angle_alpha   90.00
_cell.angle_beta   90.00
_cell.angle_gamma   90.00
#
_symmetry.space_group_name_H-M   'P 1'
#
loop_
_entity.id
_entity.type
_entity.pdbx_description
1 polymer ?
#
loop_
_entity_poly.entity_id
_entity_poly.type
_entity_poly.pdbx_seq_one_letter_code
_entity_poly.pdbx_strand_id
1 'polypeptide(L)'
;MREAMQDGVSIAAVARRHNLNANLIHKWLKTAPGGVPAASTAPAFIPLPALPAPNRPSRAEARIEIPGANGIIGVFWPCDRPQSLAEFLKTLS
;
A
#
# COMPACT_ATOMS: atom_id res chain seq x y z
N MET A 1 13.77 -31.96 15.10
CA MET A 1 14.23 -30.71 15.76
C MET A 1 15.68 -30.40 15.46
N ARG A 2 16.65 -31.32 15.64
CA ARG A 2 18.07 -31.09 15.26
C ARG A 2 18.26 -30.68 13.79
N GLU A 3 17.45 -31.20 12.86
CA GLU A 3 17.47 -30.80 11.44
C GLU A 3 17.20 -29.30 11.22
N ALA A 4 16.32 -28.69 12.03
CA ALA A 4 16.02 -27.25 11.93
C ALA A 4 17.09 -26.36 12.61
N MET A 5 18.09 -26.96 13.27
CA MET A 5 19.19 -26.27 13.96
C MET A 5 20.49 -26.29 13.14
N GLN A 6 20.49 -26.90 11.95
CA GLN A 6 21.64 -26.92 11.05
C GLN A 6 21.73 -25.62 10.26
N ASP A 7 22.93 -25.04 10.20
CA ASP A 7 23.19 -23.83 9.41
C ASP A 7 22.85 -24.07 7.94
N GLY A 8 22.09 -23.14 7.35
CA GLY A 8 21.65 -23.21 5.95
C GLY A 8 20.34 -24.01 5.72
N VAL A 9 19.75 -24.60 6.75
CA VAL A 9 18.47 -25.32 6.59
C VAL A 9 17.28 -24.37 6.80
N SER A 10 16.39 -24.32 5.80
CA SER A 10 15.14 -23.55 5.92
C SER A 10 14.17 -24.21 6.90
N ILE A 11 13.86 -23.52 7.99
CA ILE A 11 12.87 -23.94 9.01
C ILE A 11 11.52 -24.25 8.35
N ALA A 12 11.11 -23.49 7.33
CA ALA A 12 9.86 -23.72 6.61
C ALA A 12 9.87 -25.02 5.79
N ALA A 13 11.02 -25.39 5.22
CA ALA A 13 11.17 -26.66 4.50
C ALA A 13 11.08 -27.85 5.47
N VAL A 14 11.71 -27.76 6.64
CA VAL A 14 11.61 -28.79 7.70
C VAL A 14 10.18 -28.90 8.22
N ALA A 15 9.50 -27.76 8.43
CA ALA A 15 8.10 -27.74 8.84
C ALA A 15 7.20 -28.49 7.85
N ARG A 16 7.35 -28.22 6.55
CA ARG A 16 6.57 -28.90 5.49
C ARG A 16 6.84 -30.39 5.43
N ARG A 17 8.09 -30.83 5.54
CA ARG A 17 8.45 -32.27 5.55
C ARG A 17 7.79 -33.05 6.67
N HIS A 18 7.61 -32.40 7.83
CA HIS A 18 6.97 -33.01 8.99
C HIS A 18 5.49 -32.65 9.13
N ASN A 19 4.91 -31.95 8.15
CA ASN A 19 3.54 -31.43 8.18
C ASN A 19 3.24 -30.60 9.46
N LEU A 20 4.23 -29.83 9.90
CA LEU A 20 4.18 -28.95 11.08
C LEU A 20 4.09 -27.48 10.67
N ASN A 21 3.58 -26.65 11.57
CA ASN A 21 3.63 -25.20 11.43
C ASN A 21 5.04 -24.69 11.76
N ALA A 22 5.65 -23.90 10.87
CA ALA A 22 6.98 -23.32 11.08
C ALA A 22 7.07 -22.45 12.35
N ASN A 23 5.96 -21.84 12.79
CA ASN A 23 5.89 -21.05 14.02
C ASN A 23 6.10 -21.91 15.27
N LEU A 24 5.67 -23.19 15.26
CA LEU A 24 5.89 -24.11 16.37
C LEU A 24 7.40 -24.42 16.51
N ILE A 25 8.05 -24.71 15.39
CA ILE A 25 9.50 -24.98 15.36
C ILE A 25 10.28 -23.74 15.82
N HIS A 26 9.89 -22.54 15.38
CA HIS A 26 10.51 -21.28 15.81
C HIS A 26 10.35 -21.05 17.33
N LYS A 27 9.14 -21.28 17.86
CA LYS A 27 8.87 -21.12 19.29
C LYS A 27 9.66 -22.14 20.12
N TRP A 28 9.72 -23.39 19.68
CA TRP A 28 10.49 -24.42 20.39
C TRP A 28 11.99 -24.18 20.33
N LEU A 29 12.51 -23.68 19.20
CA LEU A 29 13.93 -23.32 19.05
C LEU A 29 14.32 -22.19 20.01
N LYS A 30 13.46 -21.20 20.18
CA LYS A 30 13.64 -20.06 21.10
C LYS A 30 13.60 -20.46 22.58
N THR A 31 12.87 -21.51 22.93
CA THR A 31 12.63 -21.94 24.34
C THR A 31 13.49 -23.14 24.75
N ALA A 32 14.20 -23.79 23.84
CA ALA A 32 15.07 -24.93 24.17
C ALA A 32 16.27 -24.50 25.06
N PRO A 33 16.61 -25.25 26.12
CA PRO A 33 17.81 -24.99 26.93
C PRO A 33 19.07 -25.19 26.09
N GLY A 34 19.95 -24.18 26.04
CA GLY A 34 21.06 -24.09 25.08
C GLY A 34 20.67 -23.54 23.71
N GLY A 35 19.55 -22.80 23.66
CA GLY A 35 18.93 -22.28 22.44
C GLY A 35 19.92 -21.63 21.48
N VAL A 36 19.69 -21.86 20.18
CA VAL A 36 20.44 -21.21 19.10
C VAL A 36 20.32 -19.71 19.36
N PRO A 37 21.43 -18.97 19.53
CA PRO A 37 21.36 -17.53 19.67
C PRO A 37 20.56 -17.07 18.46
N ALA A 38 19.41 -16.44 18.70
CA ALA A 38 18.76 -15.67 17.66
C ALA A 38 19.88 -14.79 17.14
N ALA A 39 20.34 -15.02 15.90
CA ALA A 39 21.32 -14.16 15.29
C ALA A 39 20.65 -12.80 15.31
N SER A 40 21.03 -11.97 16.30
CA SER A 40 20.47 -10.65 16.56
C SER A 40 20.98 -9.68 15.50
N THR A 41 21.00 -10.11 14.25
CA THR A 41 21.02 -9.24 13.11
C THR A 41 19.57 -8.81 12.93
N ALA A 42 19.14 -7.89 13.80
CA ALA A 42 17.96 -7.10 13.50
C ALA A 42 18.14 -6.59 12.06
N PRO A 43 17.18 -6.80 11.16
CA PRO A 43 17.35 -6.37 9.79
C PRO A 43 17.65 -4.87 9.82
N ALA A 44 18.81 -4.48 9.30
CA ALA A 44 19.17 -3.08 9.18
C ALA A 44 18.12 -2.43 8.27
N PHE A 45 17.36 -1.48 8.80
CA PHE A 45 16.41 -0.72 8.00
C PHE A 45 17.19 0.14 7.02
N ILE A 46 17.09 -0.17 5.72
CA ILE A 46 17.68 0.64 4.67
C ILE A 46 16.57 1.60 4.18
N PRO A 47 16.67 2.91 4.45
CA PRO A 47 15.70 3.86 3.91
C PRO A 47 15.81 3.86 2.39
N LEU A 48 14.74 3.44 1.72
CA LEU A 48 14.62 3.58 0.28
C LEU A 48 14.21 5.02 -0.05
N PRO A 49 14.76 5.62 -1.12
CA PRO A 49 14.28 6.91 -1.58
C PRO A 49 12.79 6.81 -1.88
N ALA A 50 12.02 7.74 -1.32
CA ALA A 50 10.58 7.81 -1.55
C ALA A 50 10.35 7.98 -3.06
N LEU A 51 9.68 7.01 -3.66
CA LEU A 51 9.16 7.19 -5.01
C LEU A 51 8.18 8.36 -4.97
N PRO A 52 8.20 9.25 -5.97
CA PRO A 52 7.19 10.29 -6.07
C PRO A 52 5.81 9.63 -5.98
N ALA A 53 4.95 10.19 -5.12
CA ALA A 53 3.59 9.70 -4.97
C ALA A 53 2.97 9.56 -6.37
N PRO A 54 2.22 8.47 -6.65
CA PRO A 54 1.53 8.34 -7.92
C PRO A 54 0.76 9.64 -8.14
N ASN A 55 1.06 10.33 -9.24
CA ASN A 55 0.43 11.58 -9.62
C ASN A 55 -1.07 11.29 -9.63
N ARG A 56 -1.76 11.66 -8.55
CA ARG A 56 -3.20 11.50 -8.45
C ARG A 56 -3.73 12.25 -9.66
N PRO A 57 -4.52 11.63 -10.55
CA PRO A 57 -5.05 12.37 -11.68
C PRO A 57 -5.72 13.60 -11.09
N SER A 58 -5.19 14.78 -11.47
CA SER A 58 -5.78 16.07 -11.15
C SER A 58 -7.28 15.88 -11.32
N ARG A 59 -8.04 16.07 -10.24
CA ARG A 59 -9.48 15.82 -10.19
C ARG A 59 -10.06 16.39 -11.48
N ALA A 60 -10.58 15.52 -12.36
CA ALA A 60 -10.96 15.95 -13.69
C ALA A 60 -11.99 17.08 -13.54
N GLU A 61 -11.66 18.25 -14.06
CA GLU A 61 -12.50 19.45 -14.02
C GLU A 61 -12.91 19.80 -15.44
N ALA A 62 -14.21 19.97 -15.66
CA ALA A 62 -14.76 20.48 -16.90
C ALA A 62 -14.69 22.01 -16.87
N ARG A 63 -14.22 22.62 -17.96
CA ARG A 63 -14.27 24.08 -18.14
C ARG A 63 -15.42 24.43 -19.08
N ILE A 64 -16.26 25.34 -18.64
CA ILE A 64 -17.45 25.80 -19.37
C ILE A 64 -17.31 27.29 -19.59
N GLU A 65 -17.56 27.74 -20.81
CA GLU A 65 -17.45 29.14 -21.20
C GLU A 65 -18.84 29.67 -21.51
N ILE A 66 -19.28 30.66 -20.73
CA ILE A 66 -20.62 31.24 -20.81
C ILE A 66 -20.48 32.65 -21.39
N PRO A 67 -21.04 32.94 -22.57
CA PRO A 67 -21.09 34.28 -23.10
C PRO A 67 -21.99 35.17 -22.23
N GLY A 68 -21.44 36.27 -21.72
CA GLY A 68 -22.17 37.29 -20.96
C GLY A 68 -22.07 38.67 -21.61
N ALA A 69 -22.83 39.64 -21.07
CA ALA A 69 -22.92 40.99 -21.63
C ALA A 69 -21.56 41.72 -21.72
N ASN A 70 -20.61 41.40 -20.84
CA ASN A 70 -19.30 42.03 -20.76
C ASN A 70 -18.13 41.07 -21.11
N GLY A 71 -18.40 39.94 -21.77
CA GLY A 71 -17.40 38.95 -22.16
C GLY A 71 -17.73 37.53 -21.75
N ILE A 72 -16.75 36.62 -21.87
CA ILE A 72 -16.92 35.20 -21.57
C ILE A 72 -16.58 34.93 -20.10
N ILE A 73 -17.50 34.29 -19.38
CA ILE A 73 -17.28 33.80 -18.02
C ILE A 73 -16.83 32.34 -18.10
N GLY A 74 -15.61 32.07 -17.63
CA GLY A 74 -15.08 30.70 -17.50
C GLY A 74 -15.46 30.11 -16.16
N VAL A 75 -16.21 29.00 -16.17
CA VAL A 75 -16.62 28.25 -14.99
C VAL A 75 -15.87 26.91 -14.97
N PHE A 76 -15.25 26.58 -13.84
CA PHE A 76 -14.61 25.30 -13.61
C PHE A 76 -15.53 24.42 -12.77
N TRP A 77 -15.81 23.21 -13.23
CA TRP A 77 -16.72 22.28 -12.57
C TRP A 77 -16.05 20.94 -12.30
N PRO A 78 -16.12 20.40 -11.07
CA PRO A 78 -15.57 19.08 -10.79
C PRO A 78 -16.43 17.98 -11.46
N CYS A 79 -15.81 17.06 -12.22
CA CYS A 79 -16.49 15.93 -12.86
C CYS A 79 -17.16 14.97 -11.86
N ASP A 80 -16.81 15.06 -10.58
CA ASP A 80 -17.38 14.28 -9.47
C ASP A 80 -18.82 14.69 -9.11
N ARG A 81 -19.31 15.85 -9.60
CA ARG A 81 -20.67 16.35 -9.30
C ARG A 81 -21.41 16.87 -10.55
N PRO A 82 -21.80 15.99 -11.48
CA PRO A 82 -22.47 16.39 -12.72
C PRO A 82 -23.91 16.90 -12.50
N GLN A 83 -24.57 16.50 -11.41
CA GLN A 83 -25.95 16.91 -11.12
C GLN A 83 -26.04 18.40 -10.79
N SER A 84 -25.12 18.89 -9.95
CA SER A 84 -25.04 20.31 -9.61
C SER A 84 -24.70 21.18 -10.85
N LEU A 85 -23.97 20.62 -11.83
CA LEU A 85 -23.75 21.30 -13.10
C LEU A 85 -25.07 21.42 -13.88
N ALA A 86 -25.85 20.34 -13.97
CA ALA A 86 -27.13 20.37 -14.68
C ALA A 86 -28.13 21.34 -14.04
N GLU A 87 -28.17 21.45 -12.70
CA GLU A 87 -28.97 22.46 -12.00
C GLU A 87 -28.54 23.88 -12.35
N PHE A 88 -27.23 24.15 -12.32
CA PHE A 88 -26.69 25.44 -12.71
C PHE A 88 -27.05 25.80 -14.17
N LEU A 89 -26.87 24.87 -15.11
CA LEU A 89 -27.23 25.08 -16.52
C LEU A 89 -28.74 25.38 -16.70
N LYS A 90 -29.61 24.76 -15.90
CA LYS A 90 -31.05 25.07 -15.92
C LYS A 90 -31.37 26.49 -15.46
N THR A 91 -30.59 27.06 -14.54
CA THR A 91 -30.76 28.45 -14.10
C THR A 91 -30.33 29.49 -15.15
N LEU A 92 -29.58 29.05 -16.16
CA LEU A 92 -29.15 29.90 -17.29
C LEU A 92 -30.16 29.90 -18.46
N SER A 93 -31.16 29.02 -18.42
CA SER A 93 -32.26 28.98 -19.40
C SER A 93 -33.37 29.94 -19.02
#